data_AF-A0A7V3AUH6-F1
#
_entry.id   AF-A0A7V3AUH6-F1
#
_cell.length_a   1.000
_cell.length_b   1.000
_cell.length_c   1.000
_cell.angle_alpha   90.00
_cell.angle_beta   90.00
_cell.angle_gamma   90.00
#
_symmetry.space_group_name_H-M   'P 1'
#
loop_
_entity.id
_entity.type
_entity.pdbx_description
1 polymer ?
#
loop_
_entity_poly.entity_id
_entity_poly.type
_entity_poly.pdbx_seq_one_letter_code
_entity_poly.pdbx_strand_id
1 'polypeptide(L)' 'MRVGEKKLLFLNATIALRKSQELRNYQPCEVYSRVVGYLRPVQQWNLGKQQEFKERKEYKI' A
#
# COMPACT_ATOMS: atom_id res chain seq x y z
N MET A 1 -22.45 4.70 9.26
CA MET A 1 -21.19 4.65 10.04
C MET A 1 -21.03 3.28 10.69
N ARG A 2 -20.00 2.50 10.29
CA ARG A 2 -19.20 1.58 11.13
C ARG A 2 -18.18 0.87 10.23
N VAL A 3 -17.12 1.62 9.93
CA VAL A 3 -15.96 1.27 9.10
C VAL A 3 -14.93 0.60 10.02
N GLY A 4 -15.22 -0.64 10.44
CA GLY A 4 -14.55 -1.29 11.58
C GLY A 4 -13.43 -2.27 11.25
N GLU A 5 -13.39 -2.88 10.06
CA GLU A 5 -12.51 -4.04 9.84
C GLU A 5 -11.27 -3.77 8.98
N LYS A 6 -11.23 -2.66 8.23
CA LYS A 6 -10.06 -2.32 7.39
C LYS A 6 -8.91 -1.63 8.14
N LYS A 7 -9.06 -1.39 9.46
CA LYS A 7 -8.05 -0.71 10.27
C LYS A 7 -7.00 -1.66 10.85
N LEU A 8 -7.20 -2.99 10.76
CA LEU A 8 -6.35 -3.99 11.41
C LEU A 8 -5.01 -4.25 10.69
N LEU A 9 -4.92 -4.04 9.37
CA LEU A 9 -3.70 -4.36 8.60
C LEU A 9 -2.62 -3.24 8.64
N PHE A 10 -3.00 -1.98 8.87
CA PHE A 10 -2.05 -0.87 8.96
C PHE A 10 -1.36 -0.76 10.33
N LEU A 11 -1.79 -1.52 11.33
CA LEU A 11 -1.31 -1.39 12.71
C LEU A 11 -0.02 -2.17 13.00
N ASN A 12 0.39 -3.10 12.14
CA ASN A 12 1.60 -3.91 12.39
C ASN A 12 2.91 -3.11 12.27
N ALA A 13 2.95 -2.06 11.44
CA ALA A 13 4.13 -1.20 11.30
C ALA A 13 4.28 -0.21 12.48
N THR A 14 3.17 0.31 13.00
CA THR A 14 3.19 1.30 14.09
C THR A 14 3.60 0.70 15.44
N ILE A 15 3.32 -0.60 15.67
CA ILE A 15 3.67 -1.27 16.92
C ILE A 15 5.19 -1.56 17.01
N ALA A 16 5.86 -1.81 15.89
CA ALA A 16 7.31 -2.07 15.85
C ALA A 16 8.18 -0.80 16.00
N LEU A 17 7.67 0.37 15.57
CA LEU A 17 8.38 1.65 15.58
C LEU A 17 8.60 2.26 16.98
N ARG A 18 7.94 1.77 18.04
CA ARG A 18 8.08 2.31 19.40
C ARG A 18 9.24 1.72 20.21
N LYS A 19 9.99 0.72 19.70
CA LYS A 19 10.95 -0.05 20.52
C LYS A 19 12.44 0.19 20.26
N SER A 20 12.85 0.96 19.26
CA SER A 20 14.29 1.24 19.06
C SER A 20 14.53 2.70 18.71
N GLN A 21 15.42 3.34 19.47
CA GLN A 21 15.85 4.74 19.32
C GLN A 21 16.72 4.97 18.07
N GLU A 22 16.94 3.92 17.29
CA GLU A 22 17.94 3.81 16.21
C GLU A 22 17.35 4.17 14.84
N LEU A 23 16.02 4.06 14.66
CA LEU A 23 15.34 4.32 13.38
C LEU A 23 14.89 5.78 13.24
N ARG A 24 15.81 6.74 13.41
CA ARG A 24 15.49 8.18 13.40
C ARG A 24 15.19 8.76 12.02
N ASN A 25 15.63 8.10 10.95
CA ASN A 25 15.50 8.59 9.58
C ASN A 25 14.65 7.64 8.72
N TYR A 26 13.44 7.33 9.19
CA TYR A 26 12.50 6.56 8.38
C TYR A 26 12.03 7.40 7.20
N GLN A 27 12.33 6.94 5.99
CA GLN A 27 11.78 7.49 4.76
C GLN A 27 10.64 6.61 4.25
N PRO A 28 9.54 7.19 3.77
CA PRO A 28 8.47 6.40 3.16
C PRO A 28 8.96 5.75 1.87
N CYS A 29 8.78 4.44 1.74
CA CYS A 29 9.11 3.73 0.50
C CYS A 29 8.13 4.10 -0.62
N GLU A 30 8.66 4.44 -1.79
CA GLU A 30 7.86 4.63 -2.99
C GLU A 30 7.53 3.29 -3.64
N VAL A 31 6.24 3.01 -3.82
CA VAL A 31 5.76 1.75 -4.41
C VAL A 31 5.38 1.98 -5.86
N TYR A 32 5.94 1.18 -6.75
CA TYR A 32 5.67 1.20 -8.18
C TYR A 32 4.91 -0.04 -8.61
N SER A 33 4.01 0.10 -9.58
CA SER A 33 3.26 -1.01 -10.14
C SER A 33 3.21 -0.94 -11.66
N ARG A 34 3.20 -2.12 -12.31
CA ARG A 34 3.10 -2.27 -13.77
C ARG A 34 1.66 -2.08 -14.22
N VAL A 35 1.43 -1.12 -15.11
CA VAL A 35 0.08 -0.74 -15.57
C VAL A 35 -0.26 -1.40 -16.91
N VAL A 36 0.31 -0.89 -18.01
CA VAL A 36 0.17 -1.37 -19.40
C VAL A 36 1.53 -1.21 -20.08
N GLY A 37 2.52 -1.99 -19.63
CA GLY A 37 3.87 -1.99 -20.23
C GLY A 37 4.92 -1.07 -19.58
N TYR A 38 4.53 -0.14 -18.69
CA TYR A 38 5.45 0.70 -17.92
C TYR A 38 5.14 0.72 -16.42
N LEU A 39 6.12 1.18 -15.62
CA LEU A 39 6.01 1.35 -14.18
C LEU A 39 5.51 2.76 -13.83
N ARG A 40 4.49 2.84 -12.98
CA ARG A 40 3.95 4.11 -12.46
C ARG A 40 3.90 4.06 -10.92
N PRO A 41 4.23 5.15 -10.21
CA PRO A 41 4.08 5.21 -8.76
C PRO A 41 2.60 5.05 -8.38
N VAL A 42 2.33 4.17 -7.42
CA VAL A 42 0.97 3.85 -6.96
C VAL A 42 0.31 5.05 -6.29
N GLN A 43 1.10 5.92 -5.67
CA GLN A 43 0.64 7.16 -5.04
C GLN A 43 -0.06 8.11 -6.04
N GLN A 44 0.24 8.01 -7.33
CA GLN A 44 -0.32 8.88 -8.38
C GLN A 44 -1.50 8.24 -9.14
N TRP A 45 -2.15 7.21 -8.58
CA TRP A 45 -3.28 6.55 -9.23
C TRP A 45 -4.58 7.33 -9.03
N ASN A 46 -5.27 7.62 -10.13
CA ASN A 46 -6.62 8.18 -10.09
C ASN A 46 -7.65 7.10 -9.64
N LEU A 47 -8.85 7.54 -9.31
CA LEU A 47 -9.92 6.65 -8.81
C LEU A 47 -10.25 5.51 -9.79
N GLY A 48 -10.30 5.81 -11.09
CA GLY A 48 -10.57 4.80 -12.12
C GLY A 48 -9.50 3.72 -12.18
N LYS A 49 -8.21 4.08 -12.08
CA LYS A 49 -7.11 3.12 -12.09
C LYS A 49 -7.11 2.21 -10.86
N GLN A 50 -7.47 2.76 -9.70
CA GLN A 50 -7.63 1.97 -8.47
C GLN A 50 -8.78 0.97 -8.58
N GLN A 51 -9.89 1.35 -9.23
CA GLN A 51 -11.00 0.44 -9.50
C GLN A 51 -10.60 -0.66 -10.48
N GLU A 52 -10.00 -0.30 -11.62
CA GLU A 52 -9.49 -1.25 -12.62
C GLU A 52 -8.53 -2.27 -11.99
N PHE A 53 -7.64 -1.81 -11.09
CA PHE A 53 -6.70 -2.71 -10.41
C PHE A 53 -7.40 -3.72 -9.48
N LYS A 54 -8.48 -3.34 -8.79
CA LYS A 54 -9.26 -4.25 -7.93
C LYS A 54 -10.00 -5.33 -8.72
N GLU A 55 -10.32 -5.03 -9.98
CA GLU A 55 -11.02 -5.95 -10.87
C GLU A 55 -10.07 -6.95 -11.56
N ARG A 56 -8.75 -6.73 -11.46
CA ARG A 56 -7.75 -7.67 -11.97
C ARG A 56 -7.79 -8.97 -11.19
N LYS A 57 -7.73 -10.09 -11.91
CA LYS A 57 -7.67 -11.44 -11.33
C LYS A 57 -6.24 -11.96 -11.42
N GLU A 58 -5.70 -12.37 -10.27
CA GLU A 58 -4.41 -13.04 -10.19
C GLU A 58 -4.57 -14.49 -10.64
N TYR A 59 -3.60 -14.99 -11.41
CA TYR A 59 -3.51 -16.40 -11.74
C TYR A 59 -2.83 -17.13 -10.59
N LYS A 60 -3.50 -18.13 -10.02
CA LYS A 60 -2.90 -19.05 -9.04
C LYS A 60 -2.34 -20.26 -9.80
N ILE A 61 -1.07 -20.55 -9.58
CA ILE A 61 -0.36 -21.74 -10.08
C ILE A 61 -0.41 -22.81 -9.01
#